data_AF-A0A1H6JW82-F1
#
_entry.id   AF-A0A1H6JW82-F1
#
_cell.length_a   1.000
_cell.length_b   1.000
_cell.length_c   1.000
_cell.angle_alpha   90.00
_cell.angle_beta   90.00
_cell.angle_gamma   90.00
#
_symmetry.space_group_name_H-M   'P 1'
#
loop_
_entity.id
_entity.type
_entity.pdbx_description
1 polymer ?
#
loop_
_entity_poly.entity_id
_entity_poly.type
_entity_poly.pdbx_seq_one_letter_code
_entity_poly.pdbx_strand_id
1 'polypeptide(L)' 'MTMSPGTALERAEGVLIALRRCAAEEAFAEIVGAARRHRLPTAELATALVRLAAGDATDGDAGCAARYEWSSLLHQPSR' A
#
# COMPACT_ATOMS: atom_id res chain seq x y z
N MET A 1 8.66 24.93 7.57
CA MET A 1 8.11 23.85 6.72
C MET A 1 7.38 22.87 7.63
N THR A 2 6.08 23.06 7.84
CA THR A 2 5.25 22.03 8.48
C THR A 2 5.08 20.91 7.46
N MET A 3 5.73 19.76 7.70
CA MET A 3 5.37 18.53 7.02
C MET A 3 3.92 18.22 7.36
N SER A 4 2.99 18.50 6.44
CA SER A 4 1.66 17.89 6.53
C SER A 4 1.87 16.38 6.62
N PRO A 5 1.21 15.67 7.55
CA PRO A 5 1.30 14.22 7.57
C PRO A 5 0.86 13.72 6.20
N GLY A 6 1.80 13.11 5.45
CA GLY A 6 1.50 12.62 4.10
C GLY A 6 0.29 11.70 4.15
N THR A 7 -0.59 11.83 3.16
CA THR A 7 -1.83 11.06 3.05
C THR A 7 -1.53 9.55 3.09
N ALA A 8 -2.52 8.73 3.44
CA ALA A 8 -2.35 7.27 3.42
C ALA A 8 -1.86 6.76 2.05
N LEU A 9 -2.23 7.46 0.97
CA LEU A 9 -1.78 7.19 -0.38
C LEU A 9 -0.28 7.47 -0.58
N GLU A 10 0.20 8.67 -0.23
CA GLU A 10 1.63 9.03 -0.35
C GLU A 10 2.52 8.08 0.49
N ARG A 11 2.04 7.65 1.66
CA ARG A 11 2.72 6.65 2.49
C ARG A 11 2.77 5.28 1.82
N ALA A 12 1.64 4.84 1.25
CA ALA A 12 1.55 3.57 0.53
C ALA A 12 2.46 3.56 -0.72
N GLU A 13 2.52 4.66 -1.46
CA GLU A 13 3.46 4.83 -2.57
C GLU A 13 4.90 4.67 -2.09
N GLY A 14 5.27 5.34 -0.98
CA GLY A 14 6.60 5.21 -0.37
C GLY A 14 6.97 3.77 0.01
N VAL A 15 6.01 3.01 0.55
CA VAL A 15 6.21 1.57 0.85
C VAL A 15 6.53 0.79 -0.43
N LEU A 16 5.74 0.96 -1.50
CA LEU A 16 5.97 0.23 -2.75
C LEU A 16 7.26 0.65 -3.45
N ILE A 17 7.60 1.94 -3.46
CA ILE A 17 8.88 2.44 -3.99
C ILE A 17 10.06 1.79 -3.26
N ALA A 18 10.00 1.70 -1.93
CA ALA A 18 11.06 1.11 -1.14
C ALA A 18 11.25 -0.39 -1.44
N LEU A 19 10.14 -1.14 -1.56
CA LEU A 19 10.17 -2.59 -1.79
C LEU A 19 10.51 -2.96 -3.24
N ARG A 20 9.95 -2.24 -4.22
CA ARG A 20 10.08 -2.56 -5.65
C ARG A 20 11.16 -1.77 -6.37
N ARG A 21 11.68 -0.69 -5.78
CA ARG A 21 12.60 0.27 -6.43
C ARG A 21 12.00 0.87 -7.71
N CYS A 22 10.72 1.25 -7.66
CA CYS A 22 9.96 1.81 -8.77
C CYS A 22 9.76 3.33 -8.64
N ALA A 23 9.23 3.97 -9.68
CA ALA A 23 8.83 5.38 -9.63
C ALA A 23 7.51 5.58 -8.84
N ALA A 24 7.23 6.82 -8.43
CA ALA A 24 6.01 7.15 -7.69
C ALA A 24 4.74 6.95 -8.53
N GLU A 25 4.80 7.30 -9.81
CA GLU A 25 3.69 7.10 -10.76
C GLU A 25 3.37 5.61 -10.95
N GLU A 26 4.38 4.76 -10.96
CA GLU A 26 4.21 3.30 -11.05
C GLU A 26 3.58 2.74 -9.78
N ALA A 27 4.06 3.18 -8.61
CA ALA A 27 3.49 2.81 -7.33
C ALA A 27 2.02 3.23 -7.20
N PHE A 28 1.69 4.48 -7.59
CA PHE A 28 0.33 4.99 -7.61
C PHE A 28 -0.58 4.16 -8.54
N ALA A 29 -0.11 3.89 -9.77
CA ALA A 29 -0.84 3.08 -10.74
C ALA A 29 -1.11 1.66 -10.23
N GLU A 30 -0.16 1.05 -9.52
CA GLU A 30 -0.32 -0.26 -8.88
C GLU A 30 -1.44 -0.24 -7.82
N ILE A 31 -1.43 0.76 -6.93
CA ILE A 31 -2.44 0.92 -5.87
C ILE A 31 -3.83 1.13 -6.49
N VAL A 32 -3.96 2.01 -7.49
CA VAL A 32 -5.24 2.25 -8.18
C VAL A 32 -5.71 1.00 -8.94
N GLY A 33 -4.80 0.28 -9.59
CA GLY A 33 -5.10 -0.97 -10.28
C GLY A 33 -5.63 -2.04 -9.32
N ALA A 34 -5.01 -2.19 -8.16
CA ALA A 34 -5.46 -3.10 -7.11
C ALA A 34 -6.83 -2.69 -6.56
N ALA A 35 -7.02 -1.42 -6.24
CA ALA A 35 -8.29 -0.89 -5.75
C ALA A 35 -9.44 -1.18 -6.73
N ARG A 36 -9.20 -1.01 -8.04
CA ARG A 36 -10.18 -1.35 -9.09
C ARG A 36 -10.49 -2.85 -9.16
N ARG A 37 -9.46 -3.71 -9.08
CA ARG A 37 -9.62 -5.18 -9.11
C ARG A 37 -10.45 -5.70 -7.95
N HIS A 38 -10.26 -5.12 -6.76
CA HIS A 38 -11.01 -5.47 -5.55
C HIS A 38 -12.29 -4.65 -5.35
N ARG A 39 -12.56 -3.67 -6.23
CA ARG A 39 -13.72 -2.75 -6.14
C ARG A 39 -13.76 -1.98 -4.81
N LEU A 40 -12.61 -1.51 -4.34
CA LEU A 40 -12.44 -0.76 -3.10
C LEU A 40 -12.05 0.70 -3.36
N PRO A 41 -12.36 1.63 -2.44
CA PRO A 41 -11.80 2.97 -2.48
C PRO A 41 -10.28 2.95 -2.36
N THR A 42 -9.57 3.67 -3.23
CA THR A 42 -8.10 3.73 -3.25
C THR A 42 -7.52 4.14 -1.88
N ALA A 43 -8.16 5.08 -1.19
CA ALA A 43 -7.71 5.55 0.12
C ALA A 43 -7.83 4.48 1.22
N GLU A 44 -8.88 3.65 1.18
CA GLU A 44 -9.05 2.55 2.13
C GLU A 44 -8.00 1.46 1.90
N LEU A 45 -7.77 1.09 0.64
CA LEU A 45 -6.76 0.11 0.30
C LEU A 45 -5.35 0.61 0.60
N ALA A 46 -5.04 1.88 0.35
CA ALA A 46 -3.77 2.50 0.72
C ALA A 46 -3.56 2.50 2.25
N THR A 47 -4.60 2.81 3.03
CA THR A 47 -4.55 2.73 4.49
C THR A 47 -4.28 1.29 4.97
N ALA A 48 -4.96 0.31 4.35
CA ALA A 48 -4.74 -1.10 4.66
C ALA A 48 -3.32 -1.55 4.32
N LEU A 49 -2.75 -1.12 3.19
CA LEU A 49 -1.36 -1.41 2.84
C LEU A 49 -0.38 -0.82 3.85
N VAL A 50 -0.56 0.44 4.27
CA VAL A 50 0.31 1.07 5.29
C VAL A 50 0.26 0.31 6.61
N ARG A 51 -0.95 -0.05 7.08
CA ARG A 51 -1.12 -0.86 8.30
C ARG A 51 -0.49 -2.24 8.17
N LEU A 52 -0.67 -2.89 7.03
CA LEU A 52 -0.04 -4.19 6.76
C LEU A 52 1.48 -4.10 6.80
N ALA A 53 2.07 -3.05 6.22
CA ALA A 53 3.52 -2.81 6.24
C ALA A 53 4.04 -2.47 7.65
N ALA A 54 3.22 -1.83 8.49
CA ALA A 54 3.52 -1.58 9.90
C ALA A 54 3.42 -2.84 10.79
N GLY A 55 2.93 -3.97 10.25
CA GLY A 55 2.64 -5.18 11.02
C GLY A 55 1.37 -5.10 11.85
N ASP A 56 0.52 -4.10 11.61
CA ASP A 56 -0.74 -3.91 12.32
C ASP A 56 -1.82 -4.87 11.79
N ALA A 57 -2.77 -5.20 12.66
CA ALA A 57 -3.97 -5.92 12.27
C ALA A 57 -4.72 -5.12 11.19
N THR A 58 -5.16 -5.82 10.14
CA THR A 58 -5.95 -5.27 9.04
C THR A 58 -7.17 -6.17 8.82
N ASP A 59 -8.35 -5.65 9.11
CA ASP A 59 -9.61 -6.40 9.01
C ASP A 59 -10.43 -5.93 7.81
N GLY A 60 -11.45 -6.72 7.46
CA GLY A 60 -12.36 -6.43 6.35
C GLY A 60 -11.74 -6.59 4.96
N ASP A 61 -12.51 -6.19 3.95
CA ASP A 61 -12.18 -6.43 2.54
C ASP A 61 -10.87 -5.76 2.12
N ALA A 62 -10.59 -4.54 2.61
CA ALA A 62 -9.34 -3.83 2.32
C ALA A 62 -8.11 -4.53 2.93
N GLY A 63 -8.22 -5.09 4.14
CA GLY A 63 -7.15 -5.87 4.74
C GLY A 63 -6.88 -7.17 4.00
N CYS A 64 -7.95 -7.87 3.60
CA CYS A 64 -7.84 -9.08 2.77
C CYS A 64 -7.22 -8.78 1.40
N ALA A 65 -7.67 -7.72 0.72
CA ALA A 65 -7.13 -7.28 -0.55
C ALA A 65 -5.64 -6.88 -0.43
N ALA A 66 -5.27 -6.10 0.60
CA ALA A 66 -3.89 -5.70 0.80
C ALA A 66 -2.96 -6.91 1.04
N ARG A 67 -3.39 -7.89 1.83
CA ARG A 67 -2.65 -9.15 2.00
C ARG A 67 -2.53 -9.93 0.70
N TYR A 68 -3.61 -10.03 -0.06
CA TYR A 68 -3.63 -10.73 -1.33
C TYR A 68 -2.63 -10.13 -2.34
N GLU A 69 -2.57 -8.80 -2.42
CA GLU A 69 -1.71 -8.10 -3.39
C GLU A 69 -0.24 -8.05 -2.96
N TRP A 70 0.04 -7.77 -1.68
CA TRP A 70 1.36 -7.28 -1.27
C TRP A 70 2.03 -8.09 -0.14
N SER A 71 1.38 -9.10 0.43
CA SER A 71 2.00 -9.88 1.51
C SER A 71 3.32 -10.52 1.06
N SER A 72 3.40 -11.06 -0.15
CA SER A 72 4.63 -11.69 -0.66
C SER A 72 5.81 -10.72 -0.74
N LEU A 73 5.56 -9.46 -1.13
CA LEU A 73 6.59 -8.41 -1.18
C LEU A 73 7.07 -8.03 0.22
N LEU A 74 6.16 -7.95 1.18
CA LEU A 74 6.48 -7.57 2.57
C LEU A 74 7.19 -8.68 3.35
N HIS A 75 7.01 -9.94 2.95
CA HIS A 75 7.71 -11.09 3.56
C HIS A 75 9.01 -11.46 2.84
N GLN A 76 9.35 -10.79 1.73
CA GLN A 76 10.66 -10.98 1.12
C GLN A 76 11.73 -10.32 2.01
N PRO A 77 12.77 -11.05 2.43
CA PRO A 77 13.85 -10.44 3.18
C PRO A 77 14.51 -9.38 2.31
N SER A 78 14.62 -8.16 2.85
CA SER A 78 15.36 -7.07 2.25
C SER A 78 16.79 -7.55 1.97
N ARG A 79 17.15 -7.68 0.69
CA ARG A 79 18.51 -8.04 0.26
C ARG A 79 19.50 -6.93 0.51
#